data_AF-A0AAE1BYA2-F1
#
_entry.id   AF-A0AAE1BYA2-F1
#
_cell.length_a   1.000
_cell.length_b   1.000
_cell.length_c   1.000
_cell.angle_alpha   90.00
_cell.angle_beta   90.00
_cell.angle_gamma   90.00
#
_symmetry.space_group_name_H-M   'P 1'
#
loop_
_entity.id
_entity.type
_entity.pdbx_description
1 polymer ?
#
loop_
_entity_poly.entity_id
_entity_poly.type
_entity_poly.pdbx_seq_one_letter_code
_entity_poly.pdbx_strand_id
1 'polypeptide(L)'
;MIETWKHFNTYEEQLLPPSFTPRDRPSRRHRRQLYQHRPEDGIYGVQRNSFYFRTTSIWNQLPAEVIEATTLNTFKNRLDSFWERQRFKFDPAEPMPQSTLSQQL
;
A
#
# COMPACT_ATOMS: atom_id res chain seq x y z
N MET A 1 2.17 -4.91 2.24
CA MET A 1 2.41 -4.02 3.40
C MET A 1 3.50 -4.57 4.31
N ILE A 2 3.40 -5.82 4.77
CA ILE A 2 4.47 -6.44 5.58
C ILE A 2 5.81 -6.46 4.84
N GLU A 3 5.84 -6.92 3.60
CA GLU A 3 7.06 -6.88 2.79
C GLU A 3 7.56 -5.43 2.63
N THR A 4 6.69 -4.49 2.28
CA THR A 4 7.01 -3.05 2.20
C THR A 4 7.69 -2.52 3.47
N TRP A 5 7.23 -2.93 4.66
CA TRP A 5 7.86 -2.55 5.92
C TRP A 5 9.24 -3.19 6.10
N LYS A 6 9.43 -4.46 5.72
CA LYS A 6 10.76 -5.13 5.78
C LYS A 6 11.79 -4.42 4.90
N HIS A 7 11.39 -3.91 3.74
CA HIS A 7 12.30 -3.16 2.85
C HIS A 7 12.89 -1.92 3.54
N PHE A 8 12.22 -1.32 4.53
CA PHE A 8 12.73 -0.14 5.25
C PHE A 8 13.41 -0.42 6.59
N ASN A 9 13.25 -1.62 7.15
CA ASN A 9 13.73 -1.93 8.51
C ASN A 9 14.68 -3.12 8.56
N THR A 10 14.73 -3.96 7.52
CA THR A 10 15.46 -5.23 7.54
C THR A 10 16.38 -5.38 6.32
N TYR A 11 15.92 -5.01 5.13
CA TYR A 11 16.74 -5.14 3.92
C TYR A 11 17.75 -4.00 3.81
N GLU A 12 18.90 -4.30 3.22
CA GLU A 12 19.89 -3.29 2.85
C GLU A 12 19.37 -2.43 1.71
N GLU A 13 19.64 -1.12 1.78
CA GLU A 13 19.16 -0.13 0.81
C GLU A 13 19.60 -0.45 -0.64
N GLN A 14 20.75 -1.08 -0.79
CA GLN A 14 21.34 -1.43 -2.09
C GLN A 14 20.56 -2.54 -2.83
N LEU A 15 19.75 -3.32 -2.13
CA LEU A 15 18.93 -4.39 -2.72
C LEU A 15 17.57 -3.88 -3.22
N LEU A 16 17.24 -2.62 -2.92
CA LEU A 16 15.98 -2.02 -3.32
C LEU A 16 16.06 -1.58 -4.79
N PRO A 17 15.03 -1.88 -5.61
CA PRO A 17 14.99 -1.36 -6.96
C PRO A 17 14.88 0.17 -6.93
N PRO A 18 15.46 0.90 -7.90
CA PRO A 18 15.40 2.37 -7.94
C PRO A 18 13.97 2.93 -8.00
N SER A 19 13.02 2.14 -8.49
CA SER A 19 11.59 2.48 -8.52
C SER A 19 10.91 2.46 -7.14
N PHE A 20 11.61 1.98 -6.11
CA PHE A 20 11.14 1.86 -4.75
C PHE A 20 11.96 2.74 -3.80
N THR A 21 11.97 4.04 -4.08
CA THR A 21 12.70 5.04 -3.31
C THR A 21 11.75 5.90 -2.45
N PRO A 22 12.17 6.25 -1.22
CA PRO A 22 11.46 7.24 -0.42
C PRO A 22 11.35 8.59 -1.14
N ARG A 23 10.31 9.36 -0.82
CA ARG A 23 10.17 10.74 -1.27
C ARG A 23 11.18 11.63 -0.56
N ASP A 24 11.88 12.47 -1.32
CA ASP A 24 12.81 13.47 -0.76
C ASP A 24 12.09 14.48 0.16
N ARG A 25 10.84 14.79 -0.18
CA ARG A 25 9.96 15.68 0.60
C ARG A 25 8.71 14.93 1.04
N PRO A 26 8.75 14.20 2.17
CA PRO A 26 7.57 13.52 2.68
C PRO A 26 6.52 14.54 3.12
N SER A 27 5.25 14.19 2.95
CA SER A 27 4.13 14.96 3.49
C SER A 27 3.99 14.74 4.99
N ARG A 28 3.11 15.50 5.64
CA ARG A 28 2.86 15.42 7.09
C ARG A 28 2.33 14.06 7.58
N ARG A 29 2.01 13.11 6.69
CA ARG A 29 1.48 11.80 7.10
C ARG A 29 2.54 10.92 7.76
N HIS A 30 3.69 10.72 7.11
CA HIS A 30 4.81 9.94 7.65
C HIS A 30 6.08 10.11 6.80
N ARG A 31 7.24 9.83 7.40
CA ARG A 31 8.55 10.03 6.76
C ARG A 31 8.86 9.04 5.63
N ARG A 32 8.32 7.81 5.70
CA ARG A 32 8.63 6.72 4.75
C ARG A 32 7.71 6.68 3.53
N GLN A 33 7.29 7.82 3.00
CA GLN A 33 6.44 7.84 1.80
C GLN A 33 7.24 7.47 0.56
N LEU A 34 6.61 6.77 -0.39
CA LEU A 34 7.21 6.30 -1.63
C LEU A 34 6.76 7.14 -2.83
N TYR A 35 7.63 7.28 -3.83
CA TYR A 35 7.24 7.85 -5.12
C TYR A 35 6.25 6.93 -5.84
N GLN A 36 5.09 7.48 -6.20
CA GLN A 36 4.13 6.76 -7.03
C GLN A 36 4.42 7.12 -8.48
N HIS A 37 5.26 6.32 -9.15
CA HIS A 37 5.49 6.46 -10.58
C HIS A 37 4.19 6.17 -11.32
N ARG A 38 3.76 7.09 -12.18
CA ARG A 38 2.67 6.82 -13.11
C ARG A 38 3.24 5.91 -14.21
N PRO A 39 2.61 4.78 -14.54
CA PRO A 39 3.09 3.93 -15.62
C PRO A 39 3.05 4.74 -16.91
N GLU A 40 4.15 4.74 -17.65
CA GLU A 40 4.21 5.39 -18.98
C GLU A 40 3.23 4.68 -19.95
N ASP A 41 3.06 3.37 -19.77
CA ASP A 41 2.18 2.48 -20.53
C ASP A 41 0.66 2.71 -20.28
N GLY A 42 0.28 3.73 -19.49
CA GLY A 42 -1.12 4.07 -19.22
C GLY A 42 -1.88 3.08 -18.33
N ILE A 43 -3.22 3.13 -18.40
CA ILE A 43 -4.16 2.43 -17.49
C ILE A 43 -4.07 0.89 -17.61
N TYR A 44 -3.60 0.39 -18.75
CA TYR A 44 -3.53 -1.04 -19.07
C TYR A 44 -2.10 -1.59 -19.12
N GLY A 45 -1.11 -0.80 -18.72
CA GLY A 45 0.30 -1.19 -18.73
C GLY A 45 0.65 -2.34 -17.80
N VAL A 46 1.66 -3.12 -18.17
CA VAL A 46 2.18 -4.26 -17.37
C VAL A 46 2.66 -3.78 -15.99
N GLN A 47 3.25 -2.58 -15.92
CA GLN A 47 3.73 -2.00 -14.68
C GLN A 47 2.63 -1.76 -13.63
N ARG A 48 1.37 -1.58 -14.04
CA ARG A 48 0.23 -1.46 -13.11
C ARG A 48 0.06 -2.70 -12.23
N ASN A 49 0.44 -3.87 -12.75
CA ASN A 49 0.33 -5.14 -12.05
C ASN A 49 1.55 -5.45 -11.17
N SER A 50 2.58 -4.59 -11.21
CA SER A 50 3.74 -4.75 -10.35
C SER A 50 3.39 -4.55 -8.88
N PHE A 51 4.09 -5.27 -8.01
CA PHE A 51 3.98 -5.13 -6.57
C PHE A 51 4.23 -3.68 -6.13
N TYR A 52 5.29 -3.06 -6.64
CA TYR A 52 5.71 -1.71 -6.25
C TYR A 52 4.66 -0.66 -6.60
N PHE A 53 4.03 -0.77 -7.77
CA PHE A 53 2.96 0.16 -8.16
C PHE A 53 1.72 0.02 -7.27
N ARG A 54 1.24 -1.22 -7.05
CA ARG A 54 0.01 -1.47 -6.28
C ARG A 54 0.15 -1.14 -4.80
N THR A 55 1.32 -1.41 -4.23
CA THR A 55 1.54 -1.23 -2.78
C THR A 55 1.81 0.23 -2.40
N THR A 56 2.42 1.02 -3.29
CA THR A 56 2.80 2.40 -2.99
C THR A 56 1.62 3.27 -2.57
N SER A 57 0.47 3.18 -3.26
CA SER A 57 -0.71 3.99 -2.95
C SER A 57 -1.24 3.70 -1.55
N ILE A 58 -1.36 2.42 -1.20
CA ILE A 58 -1.86 1.99 0.12
C ILE A 58 -0.86 2.35 1.21
N TRP A 59 0.44 2.12 0.97
CA TRP A 59 1.50 2.43 1.92
C TRP A 59 1.50 3.91 2.30
N ASN A 60 1.38 4.82 1.33
CA ASN A 60 1.36 6.26 1.56
C ASN A 60 0.11 6.76 2.31
N GLN A 61 -0.93 5.94 2.41
CA GLN A 61 -2.15 6.26 3.15
C GLN A 61 -2.09 5.87 4.63
N LEU A 62 -1.18 4.95 4.99
CA LEU A 62 -1.04 4.48 6.36
C LEU A 62 -0.58 5.64 7.28
N PRO A 63 -1.05 5.66 8.54
CA PRO A 63 -0.60 6.65 9.51
C PRO A 63 0.85 6.37 9.96
N ALA A 64 1.55 7.42 10.39
CA ALA A 64 2.90 7.33 10.94
C ALA A 64 3.00 6.29 12.07
N GLU A 65 2.01 6.25 12.96
CA GLU A 65 1.96 5.30 14.08
C GLU A 65 2.08 3.84 13.63
N VAL A 66 1.51 3.48 12.48
CA VAL A 66 1.63 2.12 11.93
C VAL A 66 3.03 1.92 11.35
N ILE A 67 3.50 2.85 10.52
CA ILE A 67 4.75 2.72 9.75
C ILE A 67 6.02 2.80 10.61
N GLU A 68 5.98 3.58 11.69
CA GLU A 68 7.09 3.81 12.62
C GLU A 68 7.15 2.76 13.74
N ALA A 69 6.36 1.69 13.63
CA ALA A 69 6.48 0.54 14.52
C ALA A 69 7.92 -0.02 14.50
N THR A 70 8.45 -0.29 15.69
CA THR A 70 9.85 -0.73 15.90
C THR A 70 10.07 -2.20 15.59
N THR A 71 9.05 -3.04 15.81
CA THR A 71 9.11 -4.48 15.53
C THR A 71 8.08 -4.88 14.49
N LEU A 72 8.35 -5.98 13.78
CA LEU A 72 7.44 -6.55 12.79
C LEU A 72 6.09 -6.93 13.41
N ASN A 73 6.09 -7.44 14.64
CA ASN A 73 4.86 -7.84 15.33
C ASN A 73 4.02 -6.62 15.72
N THR A 74 4.66 -5.55 16.21
CA THR A 74 3.97 -4.29 16.46
C THR A 74 3.37 -3.70 15.18
N PHE A 75 4.11 -3.77 14.07
CA PHE A 75 3.61 -3.34 12.76
C PHE A 75 2.36 -4.13 12.34
N LYS A 76 2.41 -5.46 12.43
CA LYS A 76 1.26 -6.34 12.10
C LYS A 76 0.03 -5.99 12.92
N ASN A 77 0.16 -5.93 14.25
CA ASN A 77 -0.95 -5.63 15.15
C ASN A 77 -1.59 -4.26 14.82
N ARG A 78 -0.76 -3.23 14.60
CA ARG A 78 -1.25 -1.88 14.26
C ARG A 78 -1.90 -1.82 12.88
N LEU A 79 -1.35 -2.55 11.91
CA LEU A 79 -1.91 -2.66 10.57
C LEU A 79 -3.29 -3.35 10.60
N ASP A 80 -3.40 -4.44 11.36
CA ASP A 80 -4.65 -5.18 11.53
C ASP A 80 -5.72 -4.29 12.18
N SER A 81 -5.38 -3.55 13.24
CA SER A 81 -6.29 -2.56 13.85
C SER A 81 -6.70 -1.43 12.88
N PHE A 82 -5.77 -0.96 12.04
CA PHE A 82 -6.08 0.07 11.03
C PHE A 82 -7.06 -0.44 9.96
N TRP A 83 -6.96 -1.73 9.59
CA TRP A 83 -7.83 -2.34 8.58
C TRP A 83 -9.08 -3.02 9.13
N GLU A 84 -9.22 -3.14 10.45
CA GLU A 84 -10.39 -3.75 11.10
C GLU A 84 -11.72 -3.11 10.66
N ARG A 85 -11.70 -1.81 10.34
CA ARG A 85 -12.87 -1.04 9.92
C ARG A 85 -13.08 -1.01 8.39
N GLN A 86 -12.21 -1.64 7.60
CA GLN A 86 -12.40 -1.71 6.16
C GLN A 86 -13.51 -2.69 5.79
N ARG A 87 -14.33 -2.33 4.80
CA ARG A 87 -15.46 -3.11 4.28
C ARG A 87 -15.06 -4.47 3.66
N PHE A 88 -13.76 -4.78 3.58
CA PHE A 88 -13.26 -6.08 3.11
C PHE A 88 -13.34 -7.19 4.16
N LYS A 89 -13.97 -6.93 5.32
CA LYS A 89 -14.31 -7.98 6.26
C LYS A 89 -15.21 -8.99 5.54
N PHE A 90 -14.78 -10.25 5.46
CA PHE A 90 -15.57 -11.34 4.90
C PHE A 90 -16.82 -11.50 5.76
N ASP A 91 -17.89 -10.81 5.40
CA ASP A 91 -19.21 -11.02 5.95
C ASP A 91 -19.90 -12.05 5.04
N PRO A 92 -20.03 -13.32 5.46
CA PRO A 92 -20.71 -14.34 4.66
C PRO A 92 -22.20 -14.01 4.44
N ALA A 93 -22.77 -13.05 5.17
CA ALA A 93 -24.14 -12.58 4.99
C ALA A 93 -24.27 -11.34 4.10
N GLU A 94 -23.17 -10.66 3.74
CA GLU A 94 -23.24 -9.51 2.84
C GLU A 94 -23.28 -10.00 1.38
N PRO A 95 -24.38 -9.77 0.64
CA PRO A 95 -24.43 -10.16 -0.76
C PRO A 95 -23.35 -9.39 -1.51
N MET A 96 -22.55 -10.14 -2.29
CA MET A 96 -21.50 -9.60 -3.14
C MET A 96 -21.99 -8.33 -3.85
N PRO A 97 -21.24 -7.22 -3.79
CA PRO A 97 -21.64 -6.00 -4.48
C PRO A 97 -21.74 -6.33 -5.97
N GLN A 98 -22.98 -6.38 -6.47
CA GLN A 98 -23.26 -6.57 -7.88
C GLN A 98 -22.62 -5.39 -8.60
N SER A 99 -21.63 -5.67 -9.44
CA SER A 99 -21.04 -4.65 -10.31
C SER A 99 -22.18 -4.07 -11.14
N THR A 100 -22.58 -2.84 -10.85
CA THR A 100 -23.53 -2.09 -11.67
C THR A 100 -22.85 -1.76 -12.98
N LEU A 101 -22.80 -2.75 -13.88
CA LEU A 101 -22.64 -2.51 -15.30
C LEU A 101 -23.86 -1.70 -15.72
N SER A 102 -23.64 -0.40 -15.84
CA SER A 102 -24.57 0.57 -16.38
C SER A 102 -25.12 0.07 -17.71
N GLN A 103 -26.33 -0.49 -17.69
CA GLN A 103 -27.21 -0.42 -18.83
C GLN A 103 -27.64 1.04 -18.95
N GLN A 104 -26.93 1.78 -19.81
CA GLN A 104 -27.48 2.95 -20.48
C GLN A 104 -27.42 2.64 -21.97
N LEU A 105 -28.52 2.07 -22.48
CA LEU A 105 -29.02 2.28 -23.83
C LEU A 105 -30.33 3.04 -23.68
#